data_AF-A0A176VGS7-F1
#
_entry.id   AF-A0A176VGS7-F1
#
_cell.length_a   1.000
_cell.length_b   1.000
_cell.length_c   1.000
_cell.angle_alpha   90.00
_cell.angle_beta   90.00
_cell.angle_gamma   90.00
#
_symmetry.space_group_name_H-M   'P 1'
#
loop_
_entity.id
_entity.type
_entity.pdbx_description
1 polymer ?
#
loop_
_entity_poly.entity_id
_entity_poly.type
_entity_poly.pdbx_seq_one_letter_code
_entity_poly.pdbx_strand_id
1 'polypeptide(L)'
;MPGMMEFGEVQSTRNGTLSEGHFVSEPTTGRLLFGGAITCRVPSRFVDVSDIREVPDNQEVLCDYDREESIIIELLEFKSDVSDEDSARWFLQNVAEEQEAENTVTIEDRRVLTVVDVPHMPTSTVMNAACGHMTITKTRQFDGLPNIANMDTGSGTSTQHLVKAHLANIRLRNVETDVVITINEKLDNRPQTPSSTALEPATPEEVSRISTADLLSLVLRTLKIEDWTLFVS
;
A
#
# COMPACT_ATOMS: atom_id res chain seq x y z
N MET A 1 64.41 -19.09 42.49
CA MET A 1 63.81 -18.55 43.74
C MET A 1 64.55 -17.28 44.11
N PRO A 2 63.95 -16.25 44.75
CA PRO A 2 62.53 -15.93 44.99
C PRO A 2 62.15 -14.58 44.29
N GLY A 3 60.96 -13.98 44.37
CA GLY A 3 59.78 -14.25 45.17
C GLY A 3 58.57 -13.44 44.68
N MET A 4 57.39 -13.95 45.03
CA MET A 4 56.09 -13.31 44.95
C MET A 4 56.02 -12.00 45.75
N MET A 5 55.22 -11.04 45.28
CA MET A 5 54.18 -10.45 46.12
C MET A 5 53.01 -9.97 45.25
N GLU A 6 51.83 -10.34 45.70
CA GLU A 6 50.52 -10.21 45.07
C GLU A 6 49.74 -9.03 45.70
N PHE A 7 48.64 -8.67 45.02
CA PHE A 7 47.43 -7.97 45.47
C PHE A 7 47.27 -6.48 45.15
N GLY A 8 46.14 -6.20 44.50
CA GLY A 8 45.55 -4.88 44.33
C GLY A 8 44.46 -4.85 43.24
N GLU A 9 43.35 -5.54 43.46
CA GLU A 9 42.14 -5.44 42.64
C GLU A 9 41.42 -4.10 42.91
N VAL A 10 41.11 -3.32 41.88
CA VAL A 10 40.04 -2.29 41.90
C VAL A 10 39.33 -2.29 40.54
N GLN A 11 38.07 -2.70 40.55
CA GLN A 11 37.14 -2.55 39.44
C GLN A 11 36.77 -1.06 39.23
N SER A 12 36.66 -0.60 37.99
CA SER A 12 35.72 0.48 37.64
C SER A 12 35.50 0.56 36.12
N THR A 13 34.35 0.02 35.72
CA THR A 13 33.50 0.36 34.58
C THR A 13 33.93 1.51 33.66
N ARG A 14 33.89 1.26 32.35
CA ARG A 14 33.30 2.16 31.34
C ARG A 14 32.99 1.35 30.08
N ASN A 15 31.83 0.69 30.10
CA ASN A 15 31.12 0.35 28.87
C ASN A 15 30.74 1.68 28.20
N GLY A 16 31.41 2.01 27.11
CA GLY A 16 30.98 3.06 26.20
C GLY A 16 29.73 2.57 25.47
N THR A 17 28.57 2.93 26.01
CA THR A 17 27.28 2.79 25.34
C THR A 17 27.34 3.60 24.05
N LEU A 18 27.49 2.93 22.90
CA LEU A 18 27.08 3.50 21.63
C LEU A 18 25.57 3.65 21.71
N SER A 19 25.10 4.90 21.76
CA SER A 19 23.69 5.21 21.63
C SER A 19 23.24 4.80 20.23
N GLU A 20 22.66 3.61 20.12
CA GLU A 20 21.81 3.27 18.98
C GLU A 20 20.68 4.29 18.93
N GLY A 21 20.72 5.16 17.92
CA GLY A 21 19.59 6.02 17.58
C GLY A 21 18.39 5.13 17.30
N HIS A 22 17.40 5.20 18.19
CA HIS A 22 16.16 4.44 18.10
C HIS A 22 15.32 5.01 16.95
N PHE A 23 15.63 4.63 15.71
CA PHE A 23 14.67 4.71 14.62
C PHE A 23 13.68 3.57 14.84
N VAL A 24 12.52 3.89 15.41
CA VAL A 24 11.41 2.93 15.45
C VAL A 24 10.98 2.74 14.00
N SER A 25 11.39 1.65 13.37
CA SER A 25 10.78 1.21 12.12
C SER A 25 9.36 0.77 12.42
N GLU A 26 8.41 1.21 11.60
CA GLU A 26 7.01 0.84 11.77
C GLU A 26 6.86 -0.69 11.89
N PRO A 27 6.17 -1.21 12.92
CA PRO A 27 6.04 -2.65 13.11
C PRO A 27 5.25 -3.27 11.96
N THR A 28 5.85 -4.25 11.30
CA THR A 28 5.24 -4.99 10.20
C THR A 28 4.89 -6.42 10.62
N THR A 29 3.88 -6.97 9.96
CA THR A 29 3.38 -8.33 10.18
C THR A 29 3.27 -9.05 8.84
N GLY A 30 3.43 -10.37 8.87
CA GLY A 30 3.13 -11.20 7.70
C GLY A 30 1.63 -11.23 7.43
N ARG A 31 1.27 -11.32 6.14
CA ARG A 31 -0.09 -11.58 5.67
C ARG A 31 -0.08 -12.83 4.80
N LEU A 32 -1.06 -13.69 5.06
CA LEU A 32 -1.38 -14.84 4.23
C LEU A 32 -2.53 -14.37 3.34
N LEU A 33 -2.30 -14.37 2.03
CA LEU A 33 -3.25 -13.92 1.02
C LEU A 33 -3.68 -15.13 0.20
N PHE A 34 -4.94 -15.16 -0.23
CA PHE A 34 -5.53 -16.23 -1.03
C PHE A 34 -5.32 -17.61 -0.36
N GLY A 35 -5.75 -17.73 0.89
CA GLY A 35 -5.56 -18.96 1.68
C GLY A 35 -4.08 -19.28 1.99
N GLY A 36 -3.17 -18.32 1.84
CA GLY A 36 -1.74 -18.48 2.07
C GLY A 36 -0.93 -18.88 0.83
N ALA A 37 -1.56 -18.96 -0.34
CA ALA A 37 -0.87 -19.18 -1.61
C ALA A 37 0.06 -18.02 -1.99
N ILE A 38 -0.25 -16.81 -1.51
CA ILE A 38 0.63 -15.64 -1.60
C ILE A 38 0.92 -15.12 -0.19
N THR A 39 2.15 -14.67 0.05
CA THR A 39 2.52 -14.01 1.31
C THR A 39 3.18 -12.66 1.05
N CYS A 40 2.98 -11.71 1.96
CA CYS A 40 3.71 -10.44 1.96
C CYS A 40 3.81 -9.89 3.39
N ARG A 41 4.44 -8.73 3.55
CA ARG A 41 4.45 -7.97 4.80
C ARG A 41 3.77 -6.63 4.61
N VAL A 42 2.99 -6.23 5.63
CA VAL A 42 2.36 -4.92 5.73
C VAL A 42 2.53 -4.37 7.15
N PRO A 43 2.39 -3.06 7.35
CA PRO A 43 2.31 -2.47 8.68
C PRO A 43 1.17 -3.08 9.51
N SER A 44 1.40 -3.26 10.80
CA SER A 44 0.48 -3.97 11.69
C SER A 44 -0.87 -3.29 11.87
N ARG A 45 -0.97 -2.01 11.50
CA ARG A 45 -2.21 -1.22 11.50
C ARG A 45 -3.22 -1.63 10.42
N PHE A 46 -2.77 -2.28 9.34
CA PHE A 46 -3.65 -2.72 8.26
C PHE A 46 -4.48 -3.93 8.70
N VAL A 47 -5.80 -3.79 8.65
CA VAL A 47 -6.77 -4.83 9.03
C VAL A 47 -7.41 -5.40 7.77
N ASP A 48 -7.58 -6.71 7.74
CA ASP A 48 -8.34 -7.41 6.71
C ASP A 48 -9.83 -7.12 6.86
N VAL A 49 -10.49 -6.74 5.77
CA VAL A 49 -11.91 -6.34 5.80
C VAL A 49 -12.87 -7.48 5.45
N SER A 50 -12.37 -8.68 5.11
CA SER A 50 -13.18 -9.85 4.78
C SER A 50 -14.12 -10.30 5.91
N ASP A 51 -13.76 -10.02 7.17
CA ASP A 51 -14.62 -10.26 8.34
C ASP A 51 -15.83 -9.31 8.41
N ILE A 52 -15.77 -8.17 7.70
CA ILE A 52 -16.72 -7.07 7.83
C ILE A 52 -17.61 -6.96 6.58
N ARG A 53 -17.08 -7.34 5.41
CA ARG A 53 -17.80 -7.35 4.14
C ARG A 53 -17.33 -8.50 3.27
N GLU A 54 -18.20 -8.93 2.37
CA GLU A 54 -17.80 -9.86 1.31
C GLU A 54 -16.75 -9.18 0.40
N VAL A 55 -15.66 -9.91 0.16
CA VAL A 55 -14.60 -9.55 -0.77
C VAL A 55 -14.56 -10.68 -1.82
N PRO A 56 -14.53 -10.36 -3.13
CA PRO A 56 -14.42 -11.39 -4.16
C PRO A 56 -13.21 -12.30 -3.93
N ASP A 57 -13.34 -13.60 -4.26
CA ASP A 57 -12.28 -14.60 -4.01
C ASP A 57 -10.95 -14.28 -4.71
N ASN A 58 -10.98 -13.50 -5.79
CA ASN A 58 -9.81 -13.05 -6.54
C ASN A 58 -9.25 -11.71 -6.03
N GLN A 59 -9.76 -11.19 -4.92
CA GLN A 59 -9.34 -9.94 -4.31
C GLN A 59 -9.01 -10.11 -2.81
N GLU A 60 -8.01 -9.39 -2.35
CA GLU A 60 -7.66 -9.23 -0.94
C GLU A 60 -7.64 -7.74 -0.60
N VAL A 61 -8.33 -7.33 0.47
CA VAL A 61 -8.43 -5.92 0.85
C VAL A 61 -8.04 -5.70 2.30
N LEU A 62 -7.01 -4.87 2.49
CA LEU A 62 -6.51 -4.45 3.80
C LEU A 62 -6.70 -2.94 3.95
N CYS A 63 -7.18 -2.48 5.10
CA CYS A 63 -7.43 -1.06 5.35
C CYS A 63 -6.76 -0.58 6.64
N ASP A 64 -6.30 0.67 6.61
CA ASP A 64 -6.04 1.48 7.79
C ASP A 64 -7.11 2.57 7.88
N TYR A 65 -8.03 2.40 8.83
CA TYR A 65 -9.15 3.32 9.01
C TYR A 65 -8.72 4.70 9.53
N ASP A 66 -7.62 4.78 10.28
CA ASP A 66 -7.16 6.04 10.87
C ASP A 66 -6.54 6.96 9.82
N ARG A 67 -5.89 6.39 8.79
CA ARG A 67 -5.26 7.13 7.69
C ARG A 67 -6.07 7.17 6.41
N GLU A 68 -7.23 6.50 6.39
CA GLU A 68 -8.02 6.30 5.18
C GLU A 68 -7.16 5.74 4.03
N GLU A 69 -6.30 4.77 4.36
CA GLU A 69 -5.43 4.07 3.41
C GLU A 69 -5.96 2.65 3.16
N SER A 70 -5.79 2.16 1.94
CA SER A 70 -6.11 0.77 1.59
C SER A 70 -5.03 0.13 0.73
N ILE A 71 -4.87 -1.19 0.88
CA ILE A 71 -4.10 -2.06 0.01
C ILE A 71 -5.10 -3.04 -0.58
N ILE A 72 -5.16 -3.09 -1.90
CA ILE A 72 -6.01 -4.00 -2.66
C ILE A 72 -5.06 -4.85 -3.52
N ILE A 73 -5.21 -6.17 -3.44
CA ILE A 73 -4.43 -7.12 -4.24
C ILE A 73 -5.42 -7.96 -5.03
N GLU A 74 -5.31 -7.95 -6.35
CA GLU A 74 -6.26 -8.57 -7.25
C GLU A 74 -5.56 -9.50 -8.24
N LEU A 75 -6.16 -10.67 -8.44
CA LEU A 75 -5.78 -11.62 -9.47
C LEU A 75 -6.74 -11.45 -10.64
N LEU A 76 -6.21 -10.95 -11.76
CA LEU A 76 -6.98 -10.66 -12.96
C LEU A 76 -6.49 -11.52 -14.13
N GLU A 77 -7.40 -11.81 -15.06
CA GLU A 77 -7.02 -12.43 -16.33
C GLU A 77 -5.98 -11.56 -17.07
N PHE A 78 -4.98 -12.21 -17.64
CA PHE A 78 -3.90 -11.55 -18.34
C PHE A 78 -4.40 -10.69 -19.51
N LYS A 79 -4.12 -9.39 -19.46
CA LYS A 79 -4.51 -8.42 -20.51
C LYS A 79 -3.54 -8.41 -21.68
N SER A 80 -3.72 -9.39 -22.56
CA SER A 80 -2.90 -9.61 -23.75
C SER A 80 -2.90 -8.45 -24.77
N ASP A 81 -3.96 -7.64 -24.77
CA ASP A 81 -4.16 -6.49 -25.64
C ASP A 81 -3.49 -5.19 -25.11
N VAL A 82 -2.97 -5.23 -23.89
CA VAL A 82 -2.22 -4.13 -23.27
C VAL A 82 -0.72 -4.43 -23.33
N SER A 83 0.06 -3.50 -23.88
CA SER A 83 1.52 -3.64 -23.92
C SER A 83 2.13 -3.68 -22.53
N ASP A 84 3.29 -4.33 -22.44
CA ASP A 84 3.98 -4.52 -21.18
C ASP A 84 4.31 -3.23 -20.48
N GLU A 85 4.90 -2.29 -21.20
CA GLU A 85 5.36 -1.00 -20.69
C GLU A 85 4.23 -0.11 -20.18
N ASP A 86 3.01 -0.31 -20.70
CA ASP A 86 1.84 0.51 -20.36
C ASP A 86 0.87 -0.17 -19.40
N SER A 87 1.10 -1.44 -19.05
CA SER A 87 0.16 -2.23 -18.25
C SER A 87 -0.24 -1.57 -16.93
N ALA A 88 0.72 -1.06 -16.15
CA ALA A 88 0.43 -0.39 -14.88
C ALA A 88 -0.37 0.92 -15.06
N ARG A 89 -0.12 1.68 -16.13
CA ARG A 89 -0.92 2.87 -16.45
C ARG A 89 -2.35 2.46 -16.78
N TRP A 90 -2.52 1.43 -17.61
CA TRP A 90 -3.84 0.97 -18.03
C TRP A 90 -4.67 0.53 -16.83
N PHE A 91 -4.11 -0.28 -15.93
CA PHE A 91 -4.81 -0.68 -14.70
C PHE A 91 -5.12 0.52 -13.80
N LEU A 92 -4.23 1.52 -13.70
CA LEU A 92 -4.51 2.72 -12.91
C LEU A 92 -5.66 3.56 -13.51
N GLN A 93 -5.82 3.58 -14.83
CA GLN A 93 -6.97 4.19 -15.50
C GLN A 93 -8.25 3.39 -15.27
N ASN A 94 -8.16 2.07 -15.33
CA ASN A 94 -9.29 1.18 -15.07
C ASN A 94 -9.78 1.31 -13.61
N VAL A 95 -8.89 1.39 -12.63
CA VAL A 95 -9.24 1.74 -11.24
C VAL A 95 -9.97 3.08 -11.18
N ALA A 96 -9.54 4.10 -11.93
CA ALA A 96 -10.24 5.38 -11.95
C ALA A 96 -11.64 5.29 -12.57
N GLU A 97 -11.82 4.49 -13.63
CA GLU A 97 -13.14 4.22 -14.23
C GLU A 97 -14.09 3.54 -13.24
N GLU A 98 -13.61 2.53 -12.51
CA GLU A 98 -14.40 1.83 -11.48
C GLU A 98 -14.81 2.75 -10.31
N GLN A 99 -14.03 3.81 -10.06
CA GLN A 99 -14.32 4.82 -9.05
C GLN A 99 -15.07 6.05 -9.61
N GLU A 100 -15.57 5.98 -10.85
CA GLU A 100 -16.24 7.10 -11.56
C GLU A 100 -15.38 8.38 -11.59
N ALA A 101 -14.06 8.21 -11.68
CA ALA A 101 -13.04 9.25 -11.60
C ALA A 101 -12.19 9.37 -12.88
N GLU A 102 -12.59 8.72 -13.98
CA GLU A 102 -11.85 8.65 -15.24
C GLU A 102 -11.56 10.02 -15.86
N ASN A 103 -12.42 11.02 -15.61
CA ASN A 103 -12.24 12.38 -16.09
C ASN A 103 -11.29 13.22 -15.23
N THR A 104 -10.83 12.69 -14.10
CA THR A 104 -10.02 13.41 -13.11
C THR A 104 -8.66 12.76 -12.84
N VAL A 105 -8.45 11.53 -13.34
CA VAL A 105 -7.20 10.81 -13.13
C VAL A 105 -6.04 11.49 -13.84
N THR A 106 -4.97 11.75 -13.09
CA THR A 106 -3.71 12.28 -13.59
C THR A 106 -2.58 11.34 -13.20
N ILE A 107 -1.85 10.83 -14.19
CA ILE A 107 -0.70 9.96 -13.97
C ILE A 107 0.53 10.84 -13.67
N GLU A 108 1.12 10.64 -12.50
CA GLU A 108 2.29 11.37 -12.00
C GLU A 108 3.60 10.69 -12.44
N ASP A 109 3.68 9.37 -12.26
CA ASP A 109 4.91 8.60 -12.49
C ASP A 109 4.60 7.22 -13.09
N ARG A 110 5.58 6.67 -13.82
CA ARG A 110 5.59 5.29 -14.32
C ARG A 110 7.00 4.75 -14.27
N ARG A 111 7.14 3.50 -13.84
CA ARG A 111 8.43 2.81 -13.88
C ARG A 111 8.30 1.33 -14.20
N VAL A 112 9.33 0.82 -14.84
CA VAL A 112 9.58 -0.62 -14.94
C VAL A 112 10.18 -1.07 -13.61
N LEU A 113 9.64 -2.15 -13.04
CA LEU A 113 10.15 -2.76 -11.82
C LEU A 113 11.15 -3.86 -12.18
N THR A 114 12.16 -4.01 -11.32
CA THR A 114 13.21 -5.00 -11.50
C THR A 114 13.16 -6.07 -10.42
N VAL A 115 14.04 -7.07 -10.52
CA VAL A 115 14.26 -8.07 -9.47
C VAL A 115 14.76 -7.47 -8.14
N VAL A 116 15.20 -6.21 -8.12
CA VAL A 116 15.52 -5.51 -6.85
C VAL A 116 14.25 -5.02 -6.16
N ASP A 117 13.23 -4.67 -6.94
CA ASP A 117 11.94 -4.19 -6.43
C ASP A 117 11.04 -5.35 -6.01
N VAL A 118 11.06 -6.46 -6.76
CA VAL A 118 10.22 -7.65 -6.54
C VAL A 118 11.09 -8.93 -6.57
N PRO A 119 11.91 -9.17 -5.53
CA PRO A 119 13.01 -10.15 -5.56
C PRO A 119 12.58 -11.62 -5.57
N HIS A 120 11.31 -11.90 -5.32
CA HIS A 120 10.79 -13.26 -5.26
C HIS A 120 10.00 -13.65 -6.53
N MET A 121 10.00 -12.79 -7.55
CA MET A 121 9.44 -13.13 -8.86
C MET A 121 10.49 -13.74 -9.78
N PRO A 122 10.08 -14.61 -10.73
CA PRO A 122 10.97 -15.07 -11.78
C PRO A 122 11.61 -13.90 -12.54
N THR A 123 12.88 -14.04 -12.95
CA THR A 123 13.65 -12.98 -13.60
C THR A 123 13.08 -12.53 -14.96
N SER A 124 12.26 -13.36 -15.59
CA SER A 124 11.58 -13.07 -16.85
C SER A 124 10.21 -12.42 -16.67
N THR A 125 9.74 -12.24 -15.44
CA THR A 125 8.44 -11.63 -15.15
C THR A 125 8.48 -10.15 -15.48
N VAL A 126 7.52 -9.70 -16.26
CA VAL A 126 7.35 -8.28 -16.57
C VAL A 126 6.59 -7.63 -15.44
N MET A 127 7.11 -6.52 -14.94
CA MET A 127 6.57 -5.85 -13.76
C MET A 127 6.68 -4.34 -13.95
N ASN A 128 5.59 -3.62 -13.71
CA ASN A 128 5.54 -2.18 -13.87
C ASN A 128 4.79 -1.54 -12.72
N ALA A 129 5.08 -0.29 -12.42
CA ALA A 129 4.34 0.51 -11.46
C ALA A 129 3.93 1.85 -12.08
N ALA A 130 2.80 2.37 -11.62
CA ALA A 130 2.31 3.70 -11.94
C ALA A 130 1.80 4.38 -10.68
N CYS A 131 1.88 5.70 -10.65
CA CYS A 131 1.36 6.52 -9.58
C CYS A 131 0.50 7.62 -10.18
N GLY A 132 -0.60 7.95 -9.53
CA GLY A 132 -1.46 9.05 -9.98
C GLY A 132 -2.42 9.53 -8.89
N HIS A 133 -3.13 10.59 -9.23
CA HIS A 133 -4.16 11.18 -8.38
C HIS A 133 -5.49 11.19 -9.12
N MET A 134 -6.58 10.99 -8.40
CA MET A 134 -7.94 11.04 -8.93
C MET A 134 -8.88 11.64 -7.89
N THR A 135 -9.98 12.26 -8.34
CA THR A 135 -11.00 12.80 -7.45
C THR A 135 -12.23 11.89 -7.49
N ILE A 136 -12.47 11.19 -6.39
CA ILE A 136 -13.59 10.27 -6.25
C ILE A 136 -14.77 11.05 -5.65
N THR A 137 -15.92 10.99 -6.31
CA THR A 137 -17.15 11.62 -5.81
C THR A 137 -18.01 10.56 -5.13
N LYS A 138 -18.12 10.60 -3.80
CA LYS A 138 -19.08 9.74 -3.09
C LYS A 138 -20.42 10.46 -3.00
N THR A 139 -21.41 9.95 -3.73
CA THR A 139 -22.81 10.36 -3.56
C THR A 139 -23.36 9.67 -2.32
N ARG A 140 -23.83 10.43 -1.33
CA ARG A 140 -24.62 9.87 -0.23
C ARG A 140 -25.95 9.40 -0.79
N GLN A 141 -26.02 8.15 -1.23
CA GLN A 141 -27.30 7.52 -1.53
C GLN A 141 -27.94 7.18 -0.18
N PHE A 142 -29.05 7.84 0.14
CA PHE A 142 -29.87 7.44 1.28
C PHE A 142 -30.57 6.14 0.88
N ASP A 143 -30.11 5.02 1.42
CA ASP A 143 -30.68 3.70 1.15
C ASP A 143 -32.19 3.71 1.45
N GLY A 144 -33.00 3.42 0.43
CA GLY A 144 -34.42 3.09 0.58
C GLY A 144 -35.45 4.07 0.01
N LEU A 145 -35.08 5.20 -0.60
CA LEU A 145 -36.04 6.01 -1.38
C LEU A 145 -35.83 5.83 -2.89
N PRO A 146 -36.88 5.50 -3.67
CA PRO A 146 -36.78 5.46 -5.12
C PRO A 146 -36.36 6.83 -5.66
N ASN A 147 -35.59 6.79 -6.75
CA ASN A 147 -34.98 7.92 -7.41
C ASN A 147 -36.03 8.97 -7.84
N ILE A 148 -36.35 9.92 -6.96
CA ILE A 148 -37.13 11.14 -7.26
C ILE A 148 -36.20 12.28 -7.72
N ALA A 149 -35.02 11.96 -8.24
CA ALA A 149 -34.15 12.92 -8.91
C ALA A 149 -34.68 13.23 -10.32
N ASN A 150 -35.86 13.83 -10.39
CA ASN A 150 -36.33 14.65 -11.51
C ASN A 150 -37.22 15.78 -10.95
N MET A 151 -36.78 16.42 -9.86
CA MET A 151 -37.35 17.69 -9.44
C MET A 151 -36.32 18.51 -8.66
N ASP A 152 -35.57 19.32 -9.40
CA ASP A 152 -35.03 20.62 -9.03
C ASP A 152 -34.97 20.96 -7.53
N THR A 153 -34.04 20.35 -6.79
CA THR A 153 -33.51 20.89 -5.51
C THR A 153 -32.11 20.33 -5.27
N GLY A 154 -31.10 21.12 -5.65
CA GLY A 154 -29.68 20.79 -5.49
C GLY A 154 -29.22 20.74 -4.02
N SER A 155 -29.45 19.61 -3.35
CA SER A 155 -28.86 19.33 -2.04
C SER A 155 -28.64 17.83 -1.80
N GLY A 156 -28.12 17.12 -2.79
CA GLY A 156 -27.26 15.98 -2.50
C GLY A 156 -25.88 16.54 -2.16
N THR A 157 -25.43 16.47 -0.90
CA THR A 157 -24.05 16.87 -0.56
C THR A 157 -23.10 15.81 -1.11
N SER A 158 -22.72 15.93 -2.38
CA SER A 158 -21.62 15.15 -2.94
C SER A 158 -20.33 15.62 -2.27
N THR A 159 -19.58 14.68 -1.70
CA THR A 159 -18.25 14.97 -1.15
C THR A 159 -17.22 14.44 -2.12
N GLN A 160 -16.33 15.32 -2.57
CA GLN A 160 -15.19 14.96 -3.41
C GLN A 160 -14.00 14.62 -2.52
N HIS A 161 -13.37 13.49 -2.81
CA HIS A 161 -12.19 13.00 -2.12
C HIS A 161 -11.04 12.93 -3.13
N LEU A 162 -9.98 13.70 -2.90
CA LEU A 162 -8.75 13.55 -3.66
C LEU A 162 -8.03 12.31 -3.13
N VAL A 163 -7.69 11.39 -4.02
CA VAL A 163 -7.03 10.13 -3.69
C VAL A 163 -5.76 10.01 -4.50
N LYS A 164 -4.65 9.65 -3.86
CA LYS A 164 -3.45 9.19 -4.54
C LYS A 164 -3.46 7.67 -4.57
N ALA A 165 -3.17 7.12 -5.74
CA ALA A 165 -3.13 5.68 -5.97
C ALA A 165 -1.73 5.29 -6.48
N HIS A 166 -1.10 4.38 -5.77
CA HIS A 166 0.13 3.69 -6.14
C HIS A 166 -0.23 2.30 -6.64
N LEU A 167 0.06 2.00 -7.90
CA LEU A 167 -0.28 0.73 -8.51
C LEU A 167 0.96 0.00 -9.00
N ALA A 168 1.03 -1.31 -8.77
CA ALA A 168 1.97 -2.21 -9.41
C ALA A 168 1.22 -3.33 -10.14
N ASN A 169 1.71 -3.70 -11.31
CA ASN A 169 1.25 -4.86 -12.06
C ASN A 169 2.41 -5.85 -12.25
N ILE A 170 2.17 -7.11 -11.91
CA ILE A 170 3.10 -8.24 -12.07
C ILE A 170 2.48 -9.23 -13.05
N ARG A 171 3.11 -9.37 -14.23
CA ARG A 171 2.54 -10.11 -15.36
C ARG A 171 3.01 -11.56 -15.38
N LEU A 172 2.19 -12.49 -14.88
CA LEU A 172 2.48 -13.92 -14.81
C LEU A 172 2.02 -14.65 -16.09
N ARG A 173 2.72 -14.39 -17.21
CA ARG A 173 2.36 -14.90 -18.55
C ARG A 173 2.18 -16.41 -18.63
N ASN A 174 2.96 -17.19 -17.87
CA ASN A 174 2.91 -18.65 -17.91
C ASN A 174 1.59 -19.23 -17.38
N VAL A 175 0.88 -18.45 -16.57
CA VAL A 175 -0.41 -18.82 -15.96
C VAL A 175 -1.49 -17.79 -16.31
N GLU A 176 -1.27 -17.01 -17.37
CA GLU A 176 -2.23 -16.04 -17.92
C GLU A 176 -2.91 -15.16 -16.86
N THR A 177 -2.15 -14.69 -15.87
CA THR A 177 -2.63 -13.83 -14.79
C THR A 177 -1.85 -12.52 -14.71
N ASP A 178 -2.53 -11.40 -14.52
CA ASP A 178 -1.96 -10.13 -14.06
C ASP A 178 -2.27 -9.98 -12.55
N VAL A 179 -1.23 -9.87 -11.70
CA VAL A 179 -1.40 -9.57 -10.28
C VAL A 179 -1.29 -8.06 -10.09
N VAL A 180 -2.41 -7.43 -9.74
CA VAL A 180 -2.52 -5.98 -9.58
C VAL A 180 -2.55 -5.63 -8.11
N ILE A 181 -1.68 -4.71 -7.69
CA ILE A 181 -1.58 -4.24 -6.31
C ILE A 181 -1.83 -2.74 -6.34
N THR A 182 -2.90 -2.29 -5.68
CA THR A 182 -3.29 -0.89 -5.59
C THR A 182 -3.23 -0.43 -4.14
N ILE A 183 -2.51 0.66 -3.88
CA ILE A 183 -2.46 1.31 -2.58
C ILE A 183 -3.05 2.71 -2.71
N ASN A 184 -4.13 2.96 -1.98
CA ASN A 184 -4.80 4.24 -1.98
C ASN A 184 -4.49 5.00 -0.69
N GLU A 185 -4.23 6.30 -0.80
CA GLU A 185 -4.31 7.24 0.31
C GLU A 185 -5.29 8.35 -0.06
N LYS A 186 -6.17 8.70 0.88
CA LYS A 186 -6.91 9.95 0.77
C LYS A 186 -5.96 11.11 1.04
N LEU A 187 -5.88 12.02 0.09
CA LEU A 187 -5.27 13.32 0.28
C LEU A 187 -6.35 14.25 0.86
N ASP A 188 -6.26 14.52 2.15
CA ASP A 188 -7.05 15.61 2.71
C ASP A 188 -6.70 16.90 1.99
N ASN A 189 -7.74 17.66 1.61
CA ASN A 189 -7.62 19.01 1.07
C ASN A 189 -7.22 20.01 2.17
N ARG A 190 -6.38 19.58 3.13
CA ARG A 190 -5.81 20.47 4.13
C ARG A 190 -4.86 21.37 3.36
N PRO A 191 -5.03 22.70 3.40
CA PRO A 191 -3.98 23.56 2.90
C PRO A 191 -2.70 23.15 3.61
N GLN A 192 -1.66 22.81 2.85
CA GLN A 192 -0.30 22.89 3.34
C GLN A 192 0.00 24.38 3.58
N THR A 193 -0.67 24.99 4.55
CA THR A 193 -0.15 26.16 5.20
C THR A 193 1.02 25.65 6.04
N PRO A 194 2.27 26.06 5.76
CA PRO A 194 3.22 26.18 6.85
C PRO A 194 2.63 27.22 7.79
N SER A 195 1.74 26.80 8.69
CA SER A 195 1.25 27.64 9.76
C SER A 195 2.42 27.80 10.71
N SER A 196 3.20 28.85 10.45
CA SER A 196 4.09 29.49 11.41
C SER A 196 3.26 30.00 12.59
N THR A 197 2.65 29.11 13.39
CA THR A 197 2.13 29.29 14.77
C THR A 197 1.20 28.13 15.16
N ALA A 198 1.77 26.96 15.45
CA ALA A 198 1.30 26.05 16.51
C ALA A 198 2.39 24.99 16.76
N LEU A 199 3.08 25.11 17.89
CA LEU A 199 4.01 24.13 18.42
C LEU A 199 3.20 22.93 18.94
N GLU A 200 2.66 22.10 18.06
CA GLU A 200 2.38 20.71 18.41
C GLU A 200 3.40 19.85 17.65
N PRO A 201 4.41 19.30 18.34
CA PRO A 201 5.29 18.34 17.68
C PRO A 201 4.43 17.17 17.23
N ALA A 202 4.59 16.75 15.98
CA ALA A 202 4.03 15.49 15.49
C ALA A 202 4.31 14.41 16.55
N THR A 203 3.28 13.63 16.88
CA THR A 203 3.46 12.57 17.86
C THR A 203 4.58 11.64 17.37
N PRO A 204 5.40 11.05 18.25
CA PRO A 204 6.46 10.12 17.83
C PRO A 204 5.94 9.00 16.92
N GLU A 205 4.67 8.64 17.06
CA GLU A 205 3.97 7.67 16.23
C GLU A 205 3.76 8.14 14.78
N GLU A 206 3.42 9.42 14.54
CA GLU A 206 3.23 9.98 13.19
C GLU A 206 4.55 10.08 12.42
N VAL A 207 5.66 10.33 13.11
CA VAL A 207 7.01 10.44 12.49
C VAL A 207 7.59 9.06 12.14
N SER A 208 7.07 7.97 12.72
CA SER A 208 7.58 6.60 12.54
C SER A 208 6.92 5.81 11.41
N ARG A 209 5.85 6.33 10.79
CA ARG A 209 5.00 5.60 9.83
C ARG A 209 5.52 5.76 8.41
N ILE A 210 5.48 4.67 7.64
CA ILE A 210 5.98 4.67 6.26
C ILE A 210 5.01 5.40 5.32
N SER A 211 5.56 5.97 4.23
CA SER A 211 4.76 6.56 3.15
C SER A 211 4.05 5.47 2.33
N THR A 212 3.01 5.80 1.56
CA THR A 212 2.35 4.84 0.66
C THR A 212 3.27 4.33 -0.46
N ALA A 213 4.21 5.17 -0.93
CA ALA A 213 5.24 4.74 -1.86
C ALA A 213 6.18 3.69 -1.23
N ASP A 214 6.65 3.92 0.00
CA ASP A 214 7.49 2.97 0.74
C ASP A 214 6.70 1.72 1.13
N LEU A 215 5.40 1.86 1.40
CA LEU A 215 4.49 0.75 1.64
C LEU A 215 4.36 -0.15 0.42
N LEU A 216 4.18 0.42 -0.78
CA LEU A 216 4.17 -0.36 -2.03
C LEU A 216 5.51 -1.09 -2.19
N SER A 217 6.63 -0.40 -1.95
CA SER A 217 7.96 -1.01 -1.98
C SER A 217 8.13 -2.13 -0.96
N LEU A 218 7.59 -2.00 0.25
CA LEU A 218 7.60 -3.06 1.27
C LEU A 218 6.80 -4.28 0.81
N VAL A 219 5.57 -4.07 0.31
CA VAL A 219 4.72 -5.15 -0.18
C VAL A 219 5.43 -5.87 -1.31
N LEU A 220 5.87 -5.16 -2.34
CA LEU A 220 6.56 -5.74 -3.50
C LEU A 220 7.83 -6.51 -3.13
N ARG A 221 8.66 -5.95 -2.23
CA ARG A 221 9.91 -6.61 -1.81
C ARG A 221 9.69 -7.90 -1.04
N THR A 222 8.54 -8.04 -0.40
CA THR A 222 8.22 -9.18 0.47
C THR A 222 7.17 -10.12 -0.12
N LEU A 223 6.56 -9.75 -1.25
CA LEU A 223 5.56 -10.52 -1.96
C LEU A 223 6.17 -11.82 -2.49
N LYS A 224 5.56 -12.95 -2.14
CA LYS A 224 5.97 -14.30 -2.57
C LYS A 224 4.77 -15.10 -3.00
N ILE A 225 4.92 -15.86 -4.07
CA ILE A 225 3.97 -16.91 -4.45
C ILE A 225 4.49 -18.21 -3.83
N GLU A 226 3.82 -18.67 -2.79
CA GLU A 226 4.14 -19.93 -2.09
C GLU A 226 3.52 -21.14 -2.80
N ASP A 227 2.32 -20.97 -3.38
CA ASP A 227 1.60 -22.03 -4.08
C ASP A 227 1.11 -21.56 -5.46
N TRP A 228 1.72 -22.12 -6.52
CA TRP A 228 1.37 -21.81 -7.91
C TRP A 228 0.11 -22.52 -8.39
N THR A 229 -0.42 -23.49 -7.64
CA THR A 229 -1.71 -24.14 -7.98
C THR A 229 -2.89 -23.18 -7.90
N LEU A 230 -2.72 -22.05 -7.21
CA LEU A 230 -3.65 -20.92 -7.16
C LEU A 230 -4.12 -20.48 -8.56
N PHE A 231 -3.24 -20.54 -9.56
CA PHE A 231 -3.53 -20.04 -10.91
C PHE A 231 -3.99 -21.13 -11.89
N VAL A 232 -4.13 -22.38 -11.42
CA VAL A 232 -4.53 -23.52 -12.24
C VAL A 232 -6.00 -23.80 -11.98
N SER A 233 -6.89 -22.99 -12.56
CA SER A 233 -8.34 -23.24 -12.60
C SER A 233 -8.79 -23.69 -13.98
#